data_AF-A0A6I3G354-F1
#
_entry.id   AF-A0A6I3G354-F1
#
_cell.length_a   1.000
_cell.length_b   1.000
_cell.length_c   1.000
_cell.angle_alpha   90.00
_cell.angle_beta   90.00
_cell.angle_gamma   90.00
#
_symmetry.space_group_name_H-M   'P 1'
#
loop_
_entity.id
_entity.type
_entity.pdbx_description
1 polymer ?
#
loop_
_entity_poly.entity_id
_entity_poly.type
_entity_poly.pdbx_seq_one_letter_code
_entity_poly.pdbx_strand_id
1 'polypeptide(L)'
;MKNTVLFWIYLGLAAAGLITAWIFNYLAVMGGQDYGLAWTATAVDLVATFDLGIVAFACVFFMFAESSRIGMKRTWILVVLSGITAIAFVFPLFLALRERHLKLNQP
;
A
#
# COMPACT_ATOMS: atom_id res chain seq x y z
N MET A 1 21.70 5.16 10.99
CA MET A 1 21.86 4.83 9.54
C MET A 1 20.77 3.89 9.01
N LYS A 2 20.38 2.84 9.75
CA LYS A 2 19.36 1.84 9.34
C LYS A 2 18.04 2.46 8.86
N ASN A 3 17.47 3.42 9.59
CA ASN A 3 16.19 4.06 9.24
C ASN A 3 16.27 4.85 7.92
N THR A 4 17.44 5.43 7.58
CA THR A 4 17.63 6.14 6.31
C THR A 4 17.61 5.16 5.13
N VAL A 5 18.21 3.98 5.25
CA VAL A 5 18.23 2.98 4.18
C VAL A 5 16.82 2.42 3.96
N LEU A 6 16.13 2.02 5.04
CA LEU A 6 14.77 1.51 4.99
C LEU A 6 13.79 2.54 4.39
N PHE A 7 13.92 3.81 4.76
CA PHE A 7 13.16 4.90 4.16
C PHE A 7 13.23 4.88 2.63
N TRP A 8 14.44 4.81 2.06
CA TRP A 8 14.62 4.84 0.61
C TRP A 8 14.15 3.56 -0.08
N ILE A 9 14.33 2.40 0.56
CA ILE A 9 13.77 1.13 0.05
C ILE A 9 12.25 1.22 -0.04
N TYR A 10 11.60 1.64 1.03
CA TYR A 10 10.13 1.75 1.07
C TYR A 10 9.61 2.82 0.11
N LEU A 11 10.32 3.95 -0.04
CA LEU A 11 9.95 4.98 -0.99
C LEU A 11 10.09 4.49 -2.44
N GLY A 12 11.15 3.73 -2.75
CA GLY A 12 11.33 3.11 -4.06
C GLY A 12 10.21 2.10 -4.36
N LEU A 13 9.85 1.27 -3.39
CA LEU A 13 8.71 0.34 -3.51
C LEU A 13 7.38 1.08 -3.70
N ALA A 14 7.17 2.19 -2.99
CA ALA A 14 5.99 3.03 -3.18
C ALA A 14 5.93 3.58 -4.61
N ALA A 15 7.03 4.13 -5.11
CA ALA A 15 7.11 4.65 -6.48
C ALA A 15 6.81 3.54 -7.51
N ALA A 16 7.42 2.37 -7.35
CA ALA A 16 7.14 1.22 -8.21
C ALA A 16 5.66 0.82 -8.17
N GLY A 17 5.08 0.71 -6.97
CA GLY A 17 3.67 0.36 -6.78
C GLY A 17 2.71 1.39 -7.39
N LEU A 18 3.04 2.68 -7.33
CA LEU A 18 2.22 3.73 -7.96
C LEU A 18 2.30 3.66 -9.48
N ILE A 19 3.52 3.52 -10.02
CA ILE A 19 3.76 3.45 -11.47
C ILE A 19 3.04 2.24 -12.06
N THR A 20 3.19 1.05 -11.45
CA THR A 20 2.52 -0.16 -11.95
C THR A 20 1.00 -0.05 -11.82
N ALA A 21 0.48 0.42 -10.69
CA ALA A 21 -0.96 0.61 -10.51
C ALA A 21 -1.54 1.55 -11.57
N TRP A 22 -0.87 2.66 -11.87
CA TRP A 22 -1.34 3.60 -12.89
C TRP A 22 -1.30 3.01 -14.30
N ILE A 23 -0.18 2.42 -14.70
CA ILE A 23 -0.03 1.87 -16.05
C ILE A 23 -1.05 0.75 -16.30
N PHE A 24 -1.15 -0.22 -15.39
CA PHE A 24 -2.02 -1.38 -15.62
C PHE A 24 -3.50 -1.05 -15.44
N ASN A 25 -3.88 -0.15 -14.53
CA ASN A 25 -5.27 0.31 -14.47
C ASN A 25 -5.65 1.11 -15.71
N TYR A 26 -4.77 1.97 -16.21
CA TYR A 26 -5.02 2.71 -17.44
C TYR A 26 -5.25 1.75 -18.62
N LEU A 27 -4.37 0.75 -18.79
CA LEU A 27 -4.53 -0.26 -19.84
C LEU A 27 -5.81 -1.08 -19.69
N ALA A 28 -6.17 -1.48 -18.47
CA ALA A 28 -7.39 -2.24 -18.20
C ALA A 28 -8.66 -1.43 -18.51
N VAL A 29 -8.70 -0.16 -18.09
CA VAL A 29 -9.82 0.76 -18.40
C VAL A 29 -9.94 1.00 -19.89
N MET A 30 -8.84 1.31 -20.57
CA MET A 30 -8.83 1.53 -22.02
C MET A 30 -9.15 0.26 -22.81
N GLY A 31 -8.82 -0.91 -22.26
CA GLY A 31 -9.17 -2.21 -22.81
C GLY A 31 -10.58 -2.69 -22.50
N GLY A 32 -11.38 -1.92 -21.74
CA GLY A 32 -12.74 -2.29 -21.35
C GLY A 32 -12.80 -3.57 -20.51
N GLN A 33 -11.77 -3.84 -19.70
CA GLN A 33 -11.72 -5.06 -18.89
C GLN A 33 -12.73 -5.03 -17.75
N ASP A 34 -13.36 -6.17 -17.49
CA ASP A 34 -14.25 -6.36 -16.34
C ASP A 34 -13.43 -6.71 -15.10
N TYR A 35 -13.28 -5.74 -14.20
CA TYR A 35 -12.54 -5.89 -12.95
C TYR A 35 -13.16 -6.92 -12.00
N GLY A 36 -14.49 -7.11 -12.04
CA GLY A 36 -15.13 -8.13 -11.21
C GLY A 36 -14.71 -9.52 -11.68
N LEU A 37 -14.94 -9.79 -12.97
CA LEU A 37 -14.58 -11.09 -13.55
C LEU A 37 -13.08 -11.36 -13.49
N ALA A 38 -12.23 -10.36 -13.72
CA ALA A 38 -10.77 -10.53 -13.68
C ALA A 38 -10.21 -10.98 -12.31
N TRP A 39 -10.97 -10.82 -11.23
CA TRP A 39 -10.57 -11.19 -9.87
C TRP A 39 -11.36 -12.39 -9.31
N THR A 40 -12.45 -12.80 -9.97
CA THR A 40 -13.36 -13.82 -9.43
C THR A 40 -13.76 -14.93 -10.40
N ALA A 41 -13.21 -14.99 -11.62
CA ALA A 41 -13.65 -15.93 -12.65
C ALA A 41 -13.27 -17.39 -12.36
N THR A 42 -12.10 -17.62 -11.76
CA THR A 42 -11.58 -18.97 -11.49
C THR A 42 -11.16 -19.13 -10.03
N ALA A 43 -10.97 -20.38 -9.62
CA ALA A 43 -10.41 -20.69 -8.29
C ALA A 43 -9.01 -20.09 -8.10
N VAL A 44 -8.20 -19.99 -9.17
CA VAL A 44 -6.87 -19.37 -9.12
C VAL A 44 -6.98 -17.87 -8.89
N ASP A 45 -7.93 -17.20 -9.55
CA ASP A 45 -8.18 -15.77 -9.35
C ASP A 45 -8.64 -15.49 -7.91
N LEU A 46 -9.53 -16.34 -7.38
CA LEU A 46 -10.01 -16.21 -6.01
C LEU A 46 -8.90 -16.37 -4.97
N VAL A 47 -7.95 -17.30 -5.17
CA VAL A 47 -6.78 -17.43 -4.29
C VAL A 47 -6.00 -16.11 -4.26
N ALA A 48 -5.68 -15.53 -5.42
CA ALA A 48 -4.97 -14.25 -5.47
C ALA A 48 -5.79 -13.10 -4.83
N THR A 49 -7.10 -13.06 -5.08
CA THR A 49 -8.01 -12.08 -4.48
C THR A 49 -8.03 -12.15 -2.96
N PHE A 50 -8.19 -13.34 -2.39
CA PHE A 50 -8.22 -13.51 -0.95
C PHE A 50 -6.84 -13.29 -0.32
N ASP A 51 -5.76 -13.78 -0.94
CA ASP A 51 -4.39 -13.56 -0.45
C ASP A 51 -4.08 -12.06 -0.35
N LEU A 52 -4.30 -11.32 -1.45
CA LEU A 52 -4.04 -9.88 -1.48
C LEU A 52 -5.01 -9.11 -0.59
N GLY A 53 -6.29 -9.51 -0.55
CA GLY A 53 -7.30 -8.89 0.28
C GLY A 53 -6.99 -9.00 1.77
N ILE A 54 -6.68 -10.21 2.25
CA ILE A 54 -6.33 -10.48 3.65
C ILE A 54 -5.07 -9.70 4.05
N VAL A 55 -4.03 -9.70 3.20
CA VAL A 55 -2.81 -8.92 3.44
C VAL A 55 -3.12 -7.43 3.48
N ALA A 56 -3.95 -6.92 2.57
CA ALA A 56 -4.35 -5.51 2.56
C ALA A 56 -5.06 -5.10 3.85
N PHE A 57 -5.99 -5.92 4.35
CA PHE A 57 -6.65 -5.69 5.64
C PHE A 57 -5.63 -5.67 6.79
N ALA A 58 -4.73 -6.66 6.85
CA ALA A 58 -3.68 -6.70 7.85
C ALA A 58 -2.77 -5.45 7.81
N CYS A 59 -2.42 -4.99 6.61
CA CYS A 59 -1.67 -3.75 6.40
C CYS A 59 -2.42 -2.54 6.96
N VAL A 60 -3.72 -2.39 6.70
CA VAL A 60 -4.53 -1.28 7.23
C VAL A 60 -4.56 -1.29 8.75
N PHE A 61 -4.80 -2.45 9.38
CA PHE A 61 -4.77 -2.58 10.84
C PHE A 61 -3.40 -2.24 11.40
N PHE A 62 -2.33 -2.75 10.78
CA PHE A 62 -0.97 -2.43 11.17
C PHE A 62 -0.68 -0.92 11.06
N MET A 63 -1.13 -0.26 9.99
CA MET A 63 -0.94 1.17 9.81
C MET A 63 -1.53 1.96 10.98
N PHE A 64 -2.76 1.65 11.39
CA PHE A 64 -3.39 2.29 12.55
C PHE A 64 -2.69 1.95 13.87
N ALA A 65 -2.46 0.66 14.14
CA ALA A 65 -1.83 0.21 15.38
C ALA A 65 -0.42 0.81 15.56
N GLU A 66 0.40 0.75 14.52
CA GLU A 66 1.78 1.24 14.55
C GLU A 66 1.83 2.76 14.63
N SER A 67 0.98 3.47 13.87
CA SER A 67 0.96 4.93 13.96
C SER A 67 0.49 5.42 15.33
N SER A 68 -0.46 4.74 15.95
CA SER A 68 -0.86 4.99 17.34
C SER A 68 0.30 4.76 18.30
N ARG A 69 1.04 3.65 18.14
CA ARG A 69 2.18 3.28 19.00
C ARG A 69 3.31 4.32 18.98
N ILE A 70 3.62 4.86 17.80
CA ILE A 70 4.73 5.82 17.62
C ILE A 70 4.29 7.29 17.65
N GLY A 71 2.99 7.56 17.85
CA GLY A 71 2.43 8.91 17.89
C GLY A 71 2.38 9.62 16.52
N MET A 72 2.37 8.88 15.41
CA MET A 72 2.24 9.45 14.07
C MET A 72 0.78 9.79 13.76
N LYS A 73 0.51 11.06 13.45
CA LYS A 73 -0.86 11.58 13.21
C LYS A 73 -1.27 11.44 11.74
N ARG A 74 -2.58 11.46 11.48
CA ARG A 74 -3.21 11.53 10.15
C ARG A 74 -3.02 10.30 9.24
N THR A 75 -2.71 9.13 9.82
CA THR A 75 -2.62 7.86 9.08
C THR A 75 -3.90 7.50 8.31
N TRP A 76 -5.06 7.92 8.80
CA TRP A 76 -6.34 7.72 8.10
C TRP A 76 -6.34 8.29 6.68
N ILE A 77 -5.59 9.38 6.42
CA ILE A 77 -5.46 9.95 5.06
C ILE A 77 -4.80 8.95 4.12
N LEU A 78 -3.77 8.24 4.60
CA LEU A 78 -3.11 7.21 3.82
C LEU A 78 -4.06 6.04 3.57
N VAL A 79 -4.83 5.62 4.58
CA VAL A 79 -5.83 4.54 4.39
C VAL A 79 -6.87 4.93 3.35
N VAL A 80 -7.42 6.15 3.40
CA VAL A 80 -8.34 6.65 2.36
C VAL A 80 -7.66 6.69 0.99
N LEU A 81 -6.41 7.16 0.92
CA LEU A 81 -5.62 7.17 -0.32
C LEU A 81 -5.47 5.75 -0.89
N SER A 82 -5.31 4.72 -0.05
CA SER A 82 -5.19 3.33 -0.54
C SER A 82 -6.42 2.83 -1.26
N GLY A 83 -7.62 3.29 -0.86
CA GLY A 83 -8.87 2.99 -1.56
C GLY A 83 -9.02 3.72 -2.90
N ILE A 84 -8.32 4.84 -3.09
CA ILE A 84 -8.35 5.62 -4.34
C ILE A 84 -7.29 5.12 -5.32
N THR A 85 -6.09 4.78 -4.82
CA THR A 85 -4.94 4.45 -5.68
C THR A 85 -4.64 2.96 -5.71
N ALA A 86 -4.04 2.43 -4.64
CA ALA A 86 -3.64 1.03 -4.47
C ALA A 86 -2.92 0.87 -3.13
N ILE A 87 -3.21 -0.24 -2.42
CA ILE A 87 -2.48 -0.58 -1.19
C ILE A 87 -0.99 -0.86 -1.45
N ALA A 88 -0.64 -1.39 -2.63
CA ALA A 88 0.73 -1.66 -3.05
C ALA A 88 1.61 -0.40 -3.14
N PHE A 89 1.00 0.78 -3.35
CA PHE A 89 1.67 2.07 -3.26
C PHE A 89 1.67 2.60 -1.83
N VAL A 90 0.48 2.63 -1.22
CA VAL A 90 0.27 3.36 0.04
C VAL A 90 0.95 2.70 1.22
N PHE A 91 0.96 1.37 1.29
CA PHE A 91 1.57 0.68 2.43
C PHE A 91 3.10 0.91 2.48
N PRO A 92 3.86 0.75 1.38
CA PRO A 92 5.26 1.17 1.36
C PRO A 92 5.46 2.67 1.63
N LEU A 93 4.58 3.54 1.12
CA LEU A 93 4.64 4.98 1.44
C LEU A 93 4.48 5.23 2.96
N PHE A 94 3.53 4.54 3.60
CA PHE A 94 3.37 4.57 5.04
C PHE A 94 4.64 4.13 5.76
N LEU A 95 5.27 3.03 5.34
CA LEU A 95 6.52 2.55 5.95
C LEU A 95 7.66 3.57 5.78
N ALA A 96 7.76 4.24 4.64
CA ALA A 96 8.73 5.32 4.45
C ALA A 96 8.45 6.48 5.42
N LEU A 97 7.20 6.95 5.50
CA LEU A 97 6.82 8.03 6.41
C LEU A 97 7.04 7.66 7.88
N ARG A 98 6.80 6.40 8.24
CA ARG A 98 7.10 5.83 9.55
C ARG A 98 8.59 5.91 9.88
N GLU A 99 9.48 5.46 8.99
CA GLU A 99 10.93 5.53 9.21
C GLU A 99 11.42 6.97 9.37
N ARG A 100 10.85 7.90 8.60
CA ARG A 100 11.11 9.34 8.75
C ARG A 100 10.63 9.86 10.09
N HIS A 101 9.43 9.49 10.53
CA HIS A 101 8.87 9.91 11.82
C HIS A 101 9.69 9.41 13.00
N LEU A 102 10.08 8.13 12.99
CA LEU A 102 10.94 7.53 14.02
C LEU A 102 12.27 8.27 14.11
N LYS A 103 12.92 8.52 12.96
CA LYS A 103 14.20 9.25 12.92
C LYS A 103 14.13 10.65 13.51
N LEU A 104 12.98 11.33 13.40
CA LEU A 104 12.81 12.71 13.87
C LEU A 104 12.37 12.79 15.34
N ASN A 105 11.64 11.78 15.84
CA ASN A 105 10.92 11.87 17.13
C ASN A 105 11.35 10.81 18.16
N GLN A 106 12.16 9.82 17.77
CA GLN A 106 12.66 8.75 18.65
C GLN A 106 14.14 8.48 18.32
N PRO A 107 15.09 9.22 18.96
CA PRO A 107 16.52 9.13 18.66
C PRO A 107 17.12 7.76 19.00
#